data_AF-A0A8H5V9V5-F1
#
_entry.id   AF-A0A8H5V9V5-F1
#
_cell.length_a   1.000
_cell.length_b   1.000
_cell.length_c   1.000
_cell.angle_alpha   90.00
_cell.angle_beta   90.00
_cell.angle_gamma   90.00
#
_symmetry.space_group_name_H-M   'P 1'
#
loop_
_entity.id
_entity.type
_entity.pdbx_description
1 polymer ?
#
loop_
_entity_poly.entity_id
_entity_poly.type
_entity_poly.pdbx_seq_one_letter_code
_entity_poly.pdbx_strand_id
1 'polypeptide(L)'
;MDISSPVHPFALSNHQEISIRQALAARNLRLELDGIPRTLWGRETVFQLDPASIQLSRWSDFSFEVLSTAYRDVLMASVAPPVGVRQAPAQIKDTDSIRHMFQQHVAPRLKNPIDKGLEILRDRLRSPVKAVEIVPEHRLVRNRKSAITFRDEDSGNLLVVSCVLHASTWRSSVLLLPADEYTLLPICRIATNCLFSKTRYGFILSTDEVVVVRVSGTPGETGLSDSCLVEWQSVPWSAEGPGVLTVAMALFCLTMMSLHPQHQSVCPPGAARPLNFWWRSQSPVRAPTYAHHLSLQESHLPAGAAVEDWRPI
;
A
#
# COMPACT_ATOMS: atom_id res chain seq x y z
N MET A 1 -54.98 -29.03 -19.40
CA MET A 1 -55.46 -28.28 -18.22
C MET A 1 -54.28 -28.08 -17.31
N ASP A 2 -54.01 -26.81 -17.04
CA ASP A 2 -52.76 -26.25 -16.51
C ASP A 2 -52.30 -26.83 -15.18
N ILE A 3 -50.99 -27.11 -15.10
CA ILE A 3 -50.24 -27.23 -13.85
C ILE A 3 -49.43 -25.95 -13.72
N SER A 4 -49.99 -24.96 -13.05
CA SER A 4 -49.28 -23.74 -12.67
C SER A 4 -48.33 -24.04 -11.51
N SER A 5 -47.04 -24.14 -11.82
CA SER A 5 -45.98 -24.09 -10.81
C SER A 5 -45.81 -22.65 -10.33
N PRO A 6 -45.75 -22.37 -9.02
CA PRO A 6 -45.47 -21.03 -8.54
C PRO A 6 -44.01 -20.69 -8.82
N VAL A 7 -43.81 -19.64 -9.62
CA VAL A 7 -42.51 -18.99 -9.80
C VAL A 7 -42.12 -18.40 -8.45
N HIS A 8 -41.09 -18.95 -7.81
CA HIS A 8 -40.46 -18.31 -6.65
C HIS A 8 -39.91 -16.94 -7.08
N PRO A 9 -40.29 -15.84 -6.42
CA PRO A 9 -39.74 -14.54 -6.75
C PRO A 9 -38.25 -14.55 -6.42
N PHE A 10 -37.45 -14.09 -7.38
CA PHE A 10 -36.04 -13.77 -7.20
C PHE A 10 -35.88 -12.94 -5.92
N ALA A 11 -35.26 -13.53 -4.90
CA ALA A 11 -34.75 -12.78 -3.77
C ALA A 11 -33.59 -11.92 -4.28
N LEU A 12 -33.90 -10.70 -4.72
CA LEU A 12 -32.92 -9.64 -4.86
C LEU A 12 -32.34 -9.43 -3.47
N SER A 13 -31.20 -10.04 -3.18
CA SER A 13 -30.43 -9.71 -1.99
C SER A 13 -29.95 -8.27 -2.18
N ASN A 14 -30.69 -7.32 -1.61
CA ASN A 14 -30.26 -5.94 -1.45
C ASN A 14 -29.02 -5.94 -0.56
N HIS A 15 -27.85 -6.23 -1.13
CA HIS A 15 -26.59 -5.97 -0.47
C HIS A 15 -26.43 -4.45 -0.43
N GLN A 16 -26.64 -3.87 0.76
CA GLN A 16 -26.45 -2.45 0.99
C GLN A 16 -24.99 -2.11 0.65
N GLU A 17 -24.80 -1.29 -0.39
CA GLU A 17 -23.50 -0.77 -0.75
C GLU A 17 -22.96 0.12 0.39
N ILE A 18 -21.64 0.06 0.58
CA ILE A 18 -20.93 0.87 1.57
C ILE A 18 -19.86 1.68 0.87
N SER A 19 -19.39 2.78 1.47
CA SER A 19 -18.26 3.51 0.88
C SER A 19 -16.96 2.70 0.99
N ILE A 20 -16.03 2.93 0.06
CA ILE A 20 -14.67 2.38 0.15
C ILE A 20 -14.05 2.66 1.53
N ARG A 21 -14.23 3.88 2.05
CA ARG A 21 -13.77 4.25 3.40
C ARG A 21 -14.31 3.31 4.46
N GLN A 22 -15.61 3.01 4.44
CA GLN A 22 -16.24 2.10 5.40
C GLN A 22 -15.73 0.67 5.23
N ALA A 23 -15.57 0.19 3.99
CA ALA A 23 -15.05 -1.14 3.70
C ALA A 23 -13.61 -1.33 4.25
N LEU A 24 -12.77 -0.30 4.13
CA LEU A 24 -11.38 -0.31 4.58
C LEU A 24 -11.23 -0.06 6.09
N ALA A 25 -12.19 0.59 6.74
CA ALA A 25 -12.18 0.88 8.18
C ALA A 25 -12.54 -0.33 9.06
N ALA A 26 -13.03 -1.43 8.49
CA ALA A 26 -13.42 -2.62 9.24
C ALA A 26 -12.25 -3.22 10.04
N ARG A 27 -12.59 -3.86 11.17
CA ARG A 27 -11.61 -4.48 12.08
C ARG A 27 -10.68 -5.43 11.36
N ASN A 28 -9.39 -5.43 11.70
CA ASN A 28 -8.46 -6.43 11.20
C ASN A 28 -8.68 -7.76 11.94
N LEU A 29 -8.14 -8.84 11.35
CA LEU A 29 -8.13 -10.13 12.03
C LEU A 29 -7.26 -10.05 13.28
N ARG A 30 -7.73 -10.65 14.38
CA ARG A 30 -6.86 -10.87 15.55
C ARG A 30 -5.88 -12.00 15.22
N LEU A 31 -4.61 -11.75 15.50
CA LEU A 31 -3.54 -12.73 15.27
C LEU A 31 -3.19 -13.38 16.61
N GLU A 32 -3.19 -14.70 16.64
CA GLU A 32 -2.77 -15.49 17.80
C GLU A 32 -1.44 -16.17 17.47
N LEU A 33 -0.44 -15.90 18.29
CA LEU A 33 0.92 -16.41 18.10
C LEU A 33 1.04 -17.79 18.75
N ASP A 34 1.31 -18.80 17.93
CA ASP A 34 1.55 -20.17 18.39
C ASP A 34 3.06 -20.45 18.47
N GLY A 35 3.60 -20.40 19.69
CA GLY A 35 4.98 -20.80 19.99
C GLY A 35 6.07 -19.75 19.69
N ILE A 36 7.32 -20.10 20.03
CA ILE A 36 8.50 -19.29 19.68
C ILE A 36 8.91 -19.69 18.27
N PRO A 37 8.94 -18.76 17.29
CA PRO A 37 9.32 -19.09 15.93
C PRO A 37 10.76 -19.58 15.91
N ARG A 38 11.01 -20.61 15.11
CA ARG A 38 12.38 -20.94 14.74
C ARG A 38 12.90 -19.79 13.89
N THR A 39 13.86 -19.06 14.46
CA THR A 39 14.57 -17.95 13.83
C THR A 39 14.86 -18.23 12.36
N LEU A 40 14.36 -17.34 11.51
CA LEU A 40 14.95 -17.09 10.20
C LEU A 40 15.24 -15.60 10.15
N TRP A 41 16.33 -15.19 10.84
CA TRP A 41 17.09 -14.07 10.30
C TRP A 41 17.42 -14.49 8.87
N GLY A 42 16.78 -13.88 7.88
CA GLY A 42 17.01 -14.16 6.47
C GLY A 42 18.43 -13.74 6.11
N ARG A 43 19.43 -14.51 6.54
CA ARG A 43 20.85 -14.37 6.17
C ARG A 43 21.10 -14.74 4.71
N GLU A 44 20.08 -15.22 3.98
CA GLU A 44 20.27 -15.85 2.66
C GLU A 44 20.28 -14.91 1.45
N THR A 45 20.13 -13.60 1.61
CA THR A 45 20.25 -12.69 0.46
C THR A 45 21.65 -12.11 0.35
N VAL A 46 22.49 -12.78 -0.44
CA VAL A 46 23.88 -12.43 -0.81
C VAL A 46 24.03 -11.02 -1.40
N PHE A 47 22.93 -10.39 -1.80
CA PHE A 47 22.90 -9.03 -2.32
C PHE A 47 21.82 -8.26 -1.57
N GLN A 48 22.18 -7.37 -0.67
CA GLN A 48 21.27 -6.36 -0.12
C GLN A 48 21.96 -5.01 -0.28
N LEU A 49 21.18 -3.93 -0.26
CA LEU A 49 21.77 -2.60 -0.04
C LEU A 49 22.59 -2.63 1.26
N ASP A 50 23.74 -1.98 1.21
CA ASP A 50 24.55 -1.73 2.39
C ASP A 50 23.71 -0.86 3.36
N PRO A 51 23.57 -1.24 4.64
CA PRO A 51 22.96 -0.35 5.64
C PRO A 51 23.53 1.08 5.61
N ALA A 52 24.81 1.25 5.32
CA ALA A 52 25.45 2.56 5.20
C ALA A 52 24.96 3.39 4.00
N SER A 53 24.36 2.77 2.98
CA SER A 53 23.81 3.46 1.81
C SER A 53 22.35 3.89 2.01
N ILE A 54 21.74 3.66 3.19
CA ILE A 54 20.34 3.98 3.47
C ILE A 54 20.23 5.19 4.39
N GLN A 55 19.54 6.21 3.89
CA GLN A 55 18.96 7.27 4.68
C GLN A 55 17.55 6.85 5.10
N LEU A 56 17.29 6.76 6.40
CA LEU A 56 16.00 6.36 6.94
C LEU A 56 15.27 7.58 7.52
N SER A 57 14.00 7.75 7.19
CA SER A 57 13.15 8.77 7.79
C SER A 57 11.74 8.27 8.05
N ARG A 58 11.05 8.89 9.01
CA ARG A 58 9.62 8.64 9.23
C ARG A 58 8.81 9.26 8.10
N TRP A 59 7.86 8.51 7.56
CA TRP A 59 6.92 8.99 6.56
C TRP A 59 5.74 9.70 7.23
N SER A 60 6.00 10.84 7.85
CA SER A 60 5.07 11.50 8.78
C SER A 60 3.76 11.95 8.14
N ASP A 61 3.75 12.23 6.83
CA ASP A 61 2.54 12.62 6.10
C ASP A 61 1.75 11.43 5.53
N PHE A 62 2.20 10.18 5.74
CA PHE A 62 1.41 8.98 5.50
C PHE A 62 0.44 8.76 6.67
N SER A 63 -0.59 9.60 6.74
CA SER A 63 -1.60 9.59 7.80
C SER A 63 -3.01 9.45 7.24
N PHE A 64 -3.98 9.06 8.08
CA PHE A 64 -5.39 9.00 7.68
C PHE A 64 -5.88 10.34 7.13
N GLU A 65 -5.51 11.44 7.78
CA GLU A 65 -5.99 12.79 7.45
C GLU A 65 -5.52 13.22 6.06
N VAL A 66 -4.23 13.05 5.78
CA VAL A 66 -3.63 13.39 4.49
C VAL A 66 -4.20 12.50 3.39
N LEU A 67 -4.20 11.18 3.59
CA LEU A 67 -4.68 10.21 2.61
C LEU A 67 -6.19 10.33 2.34
N SER A 68 -6.98 10.61 3.38
CA SER A 68 -8.43 10.83 3.24
C SER A 68 -8.78 12.12 2.52
N THR A 69 -7.87 13.10 2.55
CA THR A 69 -8.02 14.34 1.80
C THR A 69 -7.56 14.13 0.36
N ALA A 70 -6.43 13.45 0.16
CA ALA A 70 -5.86 13.12 -1.14
C ALA A 70 -6.83 12.33 -2.04
N TYR A 71 -7.53 11.36 -1.46
CA TYR A 71 -8.41 10.43 -2.17
C TYR A 71 -9.86 10.57 -1.73
N ARG A 72 -10.30 11.76 -1.32
CA ARG A 72 -11.61 11.95 -0.67
C ARG A 72 -12.75 11.39 -1.50
N ASP A 73 -12.83 11.73 -2.77
CA ASP A 73 -13.93 11.28 -3.63
C ASP A 73 -13.85 9.79 -3.99
N VAL A 74 -12.63 9.28 -4.22
CA VAL A 74 -12.39 7.84 -4.38
C VAL A 74 -12.88 7.07 -3.15
N LEU A 75 -12.49 7.50 -1.95
CA LEU A 75 -12.87 6.85 -0.69
C LEU A 75 -14.36 6.94 -0.39
N MET A 76 -15.08 7.89 -0.98
CA MET A 76 -16.53 8.03 -0.85
C MET A 76 -17.31 7.22 -1.88
N ALA A 77 -16.64 6.61 -2.87
CA ALA A 77 -17.28 5.76 -3.85
C ALA A 77 -17.90 4.51 -3.21
N SER A 78 -19.06 4.10 -3.71
CA SER A 78 -19.78 2.91 -3.26
C SER A 78 -19.14 1.63 -3.80
N VAL A 79 -19.06 0.61 -2.94
CA VAL A 79 -18.62 -0.75 -3.27
C VAL A 79 -19.50 -1.77 -2.54
N ALA A 80 -19.58 -2.98 -3.11
CA ALA A 80 -20.14 -4.12 -2.41
C ALA A 80 -19.30 -4.41 -1.15
N PRO A 81 -19.94 -4.76 -0.02
CA PRO A 81 -19.21 -5.10 1.20
C PRO A 81 -18.27 -6.29 0.97
N PRO A 82 -17.11 -6.33 1.64
CA PRO A 82 -16.16 -7.41 1.46
C PRO A 82 -16.78 -8.75 1.89
N VAL A 83 -16.82 -9.71 0.95
CA VAL A 83 -17.41 -11.04 1.15
C VAL A 83 -16.36 -12.00 1.71
N GLY A 84 -16.74 -12.87 2.65
CA GLY A 84 -15.91 -14.00 3.08
C GLY A 84 -14.88 -13.70 4.19
N VAL A 85 -14.94 -12.55 4.86
CA VAL A 85 -14.03 -12.24 5.97
C VAL A 85 -14.37 -13.13 7.18
N ARG A 86 -13.62 -14.22 7.35
CA ARG A 86 -13.68 -15.02 8.59
C ARG A 86 -13.14 -14.19 9.75
N GLN A 87 -13.89 -14.15 10.85
CA GLN A 87 -13.54 -13.39 12.06
C GLN A 87 -12.80 -14.23 13.12
N ALA A 88 -12.60 -15.52 12.88
CA ALA A 88 -11.86 -16.37 13.81
C ALA A 88 -10.38 -15.97 13.83
N PRO A 89 -9.73 -15.91 15.00
CA PRO A 89 -8.30 -15.61 15.09
C PRO A 89 -7.47 -16.50 14.15
N ALA A 90 -6.51 -15.90 13.44
CA ALA A 90 -5.55 -16.70 12.68
C ALA A 90 -4.44 -17.17 13.61
N GLN A 91 -4.21 -18.47 13.64
CA GLN A 91 -3.01 -19.05 14.24
C GLN A 91 -1.81 -18.77 13.34
N ILE A 92 -0.84 -18.04 13.88
CA ILE A 92 0.41 -17.72 13.19
C ILE A 92 1.55 -18.50 13.84
N LYS A 93 2.19 -19.37 13.05
CA LYS A 93 3.31 -20.23 13.46
C LYS A 93 4.62 -19.85 12.78
N ASP A 94 4.53 -19.27 11.60
CA ASP A 94 5.64 -19.04 10.67
C ASP A 94 5.30 -17.94 9.65
N THR A 95 6.22 -17.67 8.72
CA THR A 95 5.97 -16.69 7.66
C THR A 95 4.92 -17.14 6.64
N ASP A 96 4.68 -18.43 6.51
CA ASP A 96 3.74 -19.00 5.53
C ASP A 96 2.30 -18.82 5.99
N SER A 97 2.04 -19.05 7.28
CA SER A 97 0.77 -18.74 7.94
C SER A 97 0.44 -17.25 7.90
N ILE A 98 1.42 -16.34 8.01
CA ILE A 98 1.19 -14.89 7.80
C ILE A 98 0.73 -14.60 6.37
N ARG A 99 1.37 -15.21 5.37
CA ARG A 99 0.97 -15.02 3.96
C ARG A 99 -0.40 -15.60 3.69
N HIS A 100 -0.68 -16.80 4.20
CA HIS A 100 -1.99 -17.42 4.08
C HIS A 100 -3.08 -16.54 4.71
N MET A 101 -2.83 -16.01 5.92
CA MET A 101 -3.73 -15.06 6.57
C MET A 101 -3.98 -13.82 5.68
N PHE A 102 -2.92 -13.24 5.09
CA PHE A 102 -3.07 -12.11 4.19
C PHE A 102 -4.00 -12.45 3.02
N GLN A 103 -3.78 -13.58 2.36
CA GLN A 103 -4.57 -14.01 1.20
C GLN A 103 -6.02 -14.31 1.54
N GLN A 104 -6.29 -14.89 2.70
CA GLN A 104 -7.64 -15.28 3.10
C GLN A 104 -8.45 -14.11 3.69
N HIS A 105 -7.79 -13.12 4.31
CA HIS A 105 -8.48 -12.10 5.08
C HIS A 105 -8.24 -10.67 4.62
N VAL A 106 -7.03 -10.34 4.12
CA VAL A 106 -6.69 -8.96 3.72
C VAL A 106 -6.95 -8.75 2.23
N ALA A 107 -6.44 -9.62 1.36
CA ALA A 107 -6.59 -9.47 -0.09
C ALA A 107 -8.07 -9.39 -0.56
N PRO A 108 -9.02 -10.22 -0.05
CA PRO A 108 -10.41 -10.14 -0.47
C PRO A 108 -11.07 -8.81 -0.08
N ARG A 109 -10.63 -8.20 1.02
CA ARG A 109 -11.13 -6.90 1.47
C ARG A 109 -10.61 -5.74 0.63
N LEU A 110 -9.44 -5.91 0.01
CA LEU A 110 -8.83 -4.91 -0.85
C LEU A 110 -9.38 -4.95 -2.27
N LYS A 111 -9.88 -6.10 -2.74
CA LYS A 111 -10.26 -6.30 -4.15
C LYS A 111 -11.27 -5.25 -4.65
N ASN A 112 -12.48 -5.23 -4.10
CA ASN A 112 -13.52 -4.29 -4.58
C ASN A 112 -13.09 -2.82 -4.42
N PRO A 113 -12.49 -2.38 -3.29
CA PRO A 113 -11.90 -1.06 -3.18
C PRO A 113 -10.88 -0.73 -4.27
N ILE A 114 -9.92 -1.62 -4.53
CA ILE A 114 -8.86 -1.38 -5.53
C ILE A 114 -9.47 -1.29 -6.93
N ASP A 115 -10.36 -2.21 -7.29
CA ASP A 115 -11.01 -2.23 -8.60
C ASP A 115 -11.78 -0.91 -8.82
N LYS A 116 -12.53 -0.45 -7.82
CA LYS A 116 -13.28 0.82 -7.90
C LYS A 116 -12.39 2.05 -7.87
N GLY A 117 -11.34 2.05 -7.06
CA GLY A 117 -10.36 3.13 -7.00
C GLY A 117 -9.59 3.29 -8.31
N LEU A 118 -9.20 2.18 -8.92
CA LEU A 118 -8.59 2.14 -10.24
C LEU A 118 -9.53 2.69 -11.31
N GLU A 119 -10.80 2.27 -11.33
CA GLU A 119 -11.82 2.79 -12.26
C GLU A 119 -11.87 4.32 -12.23
N ILE A 120 -11.91 4.92 -11.04
CA ILE A 120 -12.00 6.38 -10.87
C ILE A 120 -10.69 7.08 -11.27
N LEU A 121 -9.54 6.51 -10.91
CA LEU A 121 -8.24 7.15 -11.13
C LEU A 121 -7.71 6.96 -12.55
N ARG A 122 -8.09 5.88 -13.26
CA ARG A 122 -7.56 5.55 -14.59
C ARG A 122 -7.72 6.71 -15.56
N ASP A 123 -8.93 7.25 -15.65
CA ASP A 123 -9.24 8.32 -16.60
C ASP A 123 -8.60 9.65 -16.21
N ARG A 124 -8.49 9.91 -14.90
CA ARG A 124 -7.87 11.14 -14.36
C ARG A 124 -6.37 11.16 -14.58
N LEU A 125 -5.71 10.07 -14.22
CA LEU A 125 -4.26 9.96 -14.21
C LEU A 125 -3.68 9.49 -15.55
N ARG A 126 -4.55 9.15 -16.51
CA ARG A 126 -4.19 8.47 -17.76
C ARG A 126 -3.33 7.23 -17.48
N SER A 127 -3.68 6.50 -16.41
CA SER A 127 -2.93 5.33 -15.99
C SER A 127 -3.12 4.20 -17.01
N PRO A 128 -2.05 3.51 -17.44
CA PRO A 128 -2.16 2.37 -18.35
C PRO A 128 -2.68 1.10 -17.67
N VAL A 129 -2.70 1.07 -16.33
CA VAL A 129 -3.09 -0.10 -15.54
C VAL A 129 -4.59 -0.35 -15.69
N LYS A 130 -4.98 -1.58 -16.03
CA LYS A 130 -6.41 -1.94 -16.22
C LYS A 130 -6.98 -2.77 -15.08
N ALA A 131 -6.15 -3.58 -14.44
CA ALA A 131 -6.52 -4.38 -13.28
C ALA A 131 -5.30 -4.60 -12.38
N VAL A 132 -5.56 -4.79 -11.09
CA VAL A 132 -4.51 -5.08 -10.10
C VAL A 132 -4.72 -6.49 -9.57
N GLU A 133 -3.69 -7.31 -9.72
CA GLU A 133 -3.64 -8.65 -9.16
C GLU A 133 -2.79 -8.67 -7.88
N ILE A 134 -3.27 -9.35 -6.85
CA ILE A 134 -2.54 -9.60 -5.60
C ILE A 134 -2.02 -11.04 -5.60
N VAL A 135 -0.71 -11.21 -5.71
CA VAL A 135 -0.06 -12.52 -5.92
C VAL A 135 0.88 -12.86 -4.76
N PRO A 136 0.81 -14.09 -4.20
CA PRO A 136 1.80 -14.55 -3.22
C PRO A 136 3.12 -14.94 -3.88
N GLU A 137 4.21 -14.88 -3.14
CA GLU A 137 5.51 -15.49 -3.52
C GLU A 137 6.04 -15.13 -4.90
N HIS A 138 5.91 -13.87 -5.32
CA HIS A 138 6.38 -13.47 -6.63
C HIS A 138 7.91 -13.50 -6.70
N ARG A 139 8.45 -14.26 -7.66
CA ARG A 139 9.90 -14.32 -7.91
C ARG A 139 10.34 -13.04 -8.61
N LEU A 140 11.28 -12.34 -7.96
CA LEU A 140 11.95 -11.17 -8.49
C LEU A 140 13.28 -11.59 -9.14
N VAL A 141 13.89 -10.66 -9.86
CA VAL A 141 15.21 -10.86 -10.48
C VAL A 141 16.26 -11.23 -9.41
N ARG A 142 17.29 -12.01 -9.81
CA ARG A 142 18.37 -12.50 -8.93
C ARG A 142 17.88 -13.38 -7.77
N ASN A 143 16.91 -14.26 -8.03
CA ASN A 143 16.35 -15.23 -7.07
C ASN A 143 15.74 -14.59 -5.81
N ARG A 144 15.38 -13.31 -5.88
CA ARG A 144 14.66 -12.62 -4.80
C ARG A 144 13.19 -13.03 -4.83
N LYS A 145 12.52 -12.83 -3.70
CA LYS A 145 11.08 -13.05 -3.59
C LYS A 145 10.42 -11.87 -2.89
N SER A 146 9.34 -11.39 -3.48
CA SER A 146 8.35 -10.58 -2.80
C SER A 146 7.32 -11.51 -2.17
N ALA A 147 7.00 -11.31 -0.90
CA ALA A 147 6.14 -12.22 -0.16
C ALA A 147 4.68 -12.16 -0.63
N ILE A 148 4.21 -10.93 -0.85
CA ILE A 148 2.93 -10.55 -1.45
C ILE A 148 3.22 -9.41 -2.43
N THR A 149 2.69 -9.49 -3.63
CA THR A 149 2.93 -8.51 -4.70
C THR A 149 1.62 -8.02 -5.26
N PHE A 150 1.53 -6.71 -5.47
CA PHE A 150 0.45 -6.08 -6.22
C PHE A 150 1.05 -5.78 -7.58
N ARG A 151 0.43 -6.28 -8.65
CA ARG A 151 0.93 -6.07 -10.02
C ARG A 151 -0.18 -5.67 -10.96
N ASP A 152 0.17 -4.97 -12.02
CA ASP A 152 -0.70 -4.79 -13.17
C ASP A 152 -0.89 -6.15 -13.84
N GLU A 153 -2.15 -6.58 -13.97
CA GLU A 153 -2.53 -7.87 -14.56
C GLU A 153 -2.09 -7.96 -16.03
N ASP A 154 -2.17 -6.85 -16.77
CA ASP A 154 -1.88 -6.81 -18.21
C ASP A 154 -0.38 -6.79 -18.50
N SER A 155 0.34 -5.82 -17.92
CA SER A 155 1.77 -5.62 -18.21
C SER A 155 2.70 -6.48 -17.34
N GLY A 156 2.20 -7.03 -16.24
CA GLY A 156 3.01 -7.68 -15.22
C GLY A 156 3.88 -6.72 -14.41
N ASN A 157 3.76 -5.41 -14.63
CA ASN A 157 4.54 -4.40 -13.88
C ASN A 157 4.22 -4.49 -12.40
N LEU A 158 5.27 -4.46 -11.59
CA LEU A 158 5.14 -4.55 -10.14
C LEU A 158 4.76 -3.18 -9.58
N LEU A 159 3.63 -3.13 -8.88
CA LEU A 159 3.06 -1.91 -8.31
C LEU A 159 3.48 -1.73 -6.86
N VAL A 160 3.36 -2.80 -6.07
CA VAL A 160 3.79 -2.83 -4.66
C VAL A 160 4.43 -4.18 -4.38
N VAL A 161 5.58 -4.17 -3.70
CA VAL A 161 6.29 -5.39 -3.27
C VAL A 161 6.33 -5.50 -1.75
N SER A 162 6.63 -6.68 -1.23
CA SER A 162 6.70 -6.86 0.22
C SER A 162 7.72 -7.87 0.72
N CYS A 163 7.98 -7.78 2.01
CA CYS A 163 8.69 -8.79 2.80
C CYS A 163 7.78 -9.25 3.94
N VAL A 164 7.96 -10.49 4.40
CA VAL A 164 7.29 -11.01 5.60
C VAL A 164 8.35 -11.32 6.64
N LEU A 165 8.09 -10.89 7.87
CA LEU A 165 8.92 -11.15 9.04
C LEU A 165 8.03 -11.53 10.22
N HIS A 166 8.54 -12.32 11.14
CA HIS A 166 7.85 -12.54 12.41
C HIS A 166 8.19 -11.42 13.40
N ALA A 167 7.26 -10.96 14.23
CA ALA A 167 7.52 -9.83 15.12
C ALA A 167 8.53 -10.14 16.24
N SER A 168 8.68 -11.41 16.62
CA SER A 168 9.78 -11.85 17.50
C SER A 168 11.17 -11.66 16.89
N THR A 169 11.25 -11.53 15.56
CA THR A 169 12.51 -11.31 14.84
C THR A 169 12.75 -9.83 14.61
N TRP A 170 11.69 -9.05 14.33
CA TRP A 170 11.82 -7.62 14.05
C TRP A 170 10.51 -6.86 14.27
N ARG A 171 10.62 -5.66 14.83
CA ARG A 171 9.53 -4.67 14.96
C ARG A 171 10.05 -3.31 14.55
N SER A 172 9.19 -2.49 13.97
CA SER A 172 9.53 -1.13 13.52
C SER A 172 9.97 -0.21 14.66
N SER A 173 9.57 -0.50 15.90
CA SER A 173 10.00 0.26 17.08
C SER A 173 11.53 0.29 17.25
N VAL A 174 12.25 -0.71 16.74
CA VAL A 174 13.73 -0.72 16.80
C VAL A 174 14.35 0.38 15.94
N LEU A 175 13.64 0.84 14.90
CA LEU A 175 14.08 1.93 14.01
C LEU A 175 13.98 3.32 14.67
N LEU A 176 13.39 3.41 15.87
CA LEU A 176 13.36 4.66 16.67
C LEU A 176 14.62 4.84 17.52
N LEU A 177 15.40 3.78 17.69
CA LEU A 177 16.68 3.80 18.38
C LEU A 177 17.79 4.02 17.36
N PRO A 178 19.02 4.37 17.77
CA PRO A 178 20.17 4.34 16.89
C PRO A 178 20.27 2.97 16.23
N ALA A 179 20.01 2.92 14.92
CA ALA A 179 19.90 1.67 14.18
C ALA A 179 21.28 1.06 13.98
N ASP A 180 21.44 -0.20 14.36
CA ASP A 180 22.60 -1.01 13.96
C ASP A 180 22.35 -1.67 12.60
N GLU A 181 23.41 -2.22 12.00
CA GLU A 181 23.33 -2.88 10.69
C GLU A 181 22.27 -3.99 10.62
N TYR A 182 22.05 -4.73 11.72
CA TYR A 182 21.10 -5.84 11.79
C TYR A 182 19.65 -5.36 11.83
N THR A 183 19.38 -4.28 12.56
CA THR A 183 18.05 -3.66 12.64
C THR A 183 17.58 -3.11 11.30
N LEU A 184 18.51 -2.72 10.42
CA LEU A 184 18.22 -2.22 9.08
C LEU A 184 18.02 -3.30 8.03
N LEU A 185 18.42 -4.56 8.26
CA LEU A 185 18.32 -5.62 7.23
C LEU A 185 16.92 -5.76 6.60
N PRO A 186 15.81 -5.69 7.37
CA PRO A 186 14.47 -5.65 6.77
C PRO A 186 14.22 -4.49 5.83
N ILE A 187 14.71 -3.30 6.21
CA ILE A 187 14.64 -2.08 5.40
C ILE A 187 15.49 -2.23 4.14
N CYS A 188 16.74 -2.69 4.28
CA CYS A 188 17.61 -2.99 3.14
C CYS A 188 16.95 -3.96 2.18
N ARG A 189 16.33 -5.02 2.69
CA ARG A 189 15.64 -6.03 1.88
C ARG A 189 14.46 -5.44 1.11
N ILE A 190 13.55 -4.71 1.77
CA ILE A 190 12.39 -4.14 1.08
C ILE A 190 12.80 -3.05 0.08
N ALA A 191 13.76 -2.19 0.43
CA ALA A 191 14.28 -1.18 -0.48
C ALA A 191 14.94 -1.81 -1.71
N THR A 192 15.73 -2.87 -1.51
CA THR A 192 16.30 -3.63 -2.61
C THR A 192 15.20 -4.20 -3.52
N ASN A 193 14.15 -4.79 -2.96
CA ASN A 193 13.03 -5.30 -3.75
C ASN A 193 12.35 -4.18 -4.55
N CYS A 194 12.13 -3.00 -3.97
CA CYS A 194 11.57 -1.83 -4.64
C CYS A 194 12.44 -1.40 -5.83
N LEU A 195 13.75 -1.22 -5.63
CA LEU A 195 14.69 -0.81 -6.67
C LEU A 195 14.74 -1.80 -7.85
N PHE A 196 14.85 -3.10 -7.58
CA PHE A 196 14.87 -4.12 -8.64
C PHE A 196 13.53 -4.25 -9.38
N SER A 197 12.43 -3.97 -8.68
CA SER A 197 11.08 -4.04 -9.23
C SER A 197 10.66 -2.73 -9.90
N LYS A 198 11.53 -1.71 -9.87
CA LYS A 198 11.25 -0.35 -10.38
C LYS A 198 9.97 0.26 -9.80
N THR A 199 9.59 -0.13 -8.59
CA THR A 199 8.48 0.50 -7.85
C THR A 199 9.02 1.28 -6.67
N ARG A 200 8.40 2.42 -6.39
CA ARG A 200 8.68 3.24 -5.21
C ARG A 200 8.13 2.63 -3.92
N TYR A 201 7.15 1.73 -4.02
CA TYR A 201 6.31 1.37 -2.88
C TYR A 201 6.47 -0.09 -2.46
N GLY A 202 6.54 -0.29 -1.16
CA GLY A 202 6.52 -1.62 -0.59
C GLY A 202 6.00 -1.64 0.84
N PHE A 203 5.94 -2.84 1.43
CA PHE A 203 5.62 -2.99 2.83
C PHE A 203 6.30 -4.21 3.47
N ILE A 204 6.48 -4.15 4.79
CA ILE A 204 6.92 -5.26 5.61
C ILE A 204 5.72 -5.73 6.41
N LEU A 205 5.34 -7.00 6.21
CA LEU A 205 4.25 -7.65 6.90
C LEU A 205 4.80 -8.42 8.11
N SER A 206 4.30 -8.09 9.30
CA SER A 206 4.62 -8.81 10.53
C SER A 206 3.36 -9.21 11.30
N THR A 207 3.53 -9.90 12.43
CA THR A 207 2.41 -10.30 13.29
C THR A 207 1.86 -9.17 14.16
N ASP A 208 2.57 -8.05 14.27
CA ASP A 208 2.17 -6.94 15.14
C ASP A 208 1.73 -5.72 14.34
N GLU A 209 2.32 -5.54 13.16
CA GLU A 209 2.13 -4.36 12.33
C GLU A 209 2.40 -4.64 10.84
N VAL A 210 1.88 -3.76 10.01
CA VAL A 210 2.33 -3.55 8.63
C VAL A 210 3.14 -2.26 8.58
N VAL A 211 4.38 -2.35 8.12
CA VAL A 211 5.24 -1.18 7.90
C VAL A 211 5.23 -0.85 6.42
N VAL A 212 4.55 0.23 6.03
CA VAL A 212 4.60 0.72 4.66
C VAL A 212 5.88 1.51 4.43
N VAL A 213 6.41 1.44 3.22
CA VAL A 213 7.62 2.18 2.83
C VAL A 213 7.46 2.88 1.47
N ARG A 214 8.11 4.04 1.36
CA ARG A 214 8.39 4.76 0.12
C ARG A 214 9.90 4.81 -0.08
N VAL A 215 10.35 4.44 -1.26
CA VAL A 215 11.77 4.24 -1.58
C VAL A 215 12.16 5.15 -2.74
N SER A 216 13.10 6.04 -2.48
CA SER A 216 13.75 6.88 -3.48
C SER A 216 15.22 6.49 -3.60
N GLY A 217 15.73 6.42 -4.81
CA GLY A 217 17.10 6.00 -5.10
C GLY A 217 17.41 6.17 -6.57
N THR A 218 18.69 6.20 -6.90
CA THR A 218 19.15 6.14 -8.29
C THR A 218 19.48 4.68 -8.64
N PRO A 219 18.92 4.09 -9.70
CA PRO A 219 19.33 2.76 -10.11
C PRO A 219 20.83 2.81 -10.48
N GLY A 220 21.70 2.15 -9.73
CA GLY A 220 23.10 1.99 -10.13
C GLY A 220 23.23 0.97 -11.26
N GLU A 221 24.41 0.90 -11.89
CA GLU A 221 24.70 -0.03 -13.00
C GLU A 221 24.44 -1.50 -12.63
N THR A 222 24.61 -1.85 -11.36
CA THR A 222 24.35 -3.18 -10.81
C THR A 222 22.93 -3.37 -10.29
N GLY A 223 22.06 -2.37 -10.40
CA GLY A 223 20.70 -2.33 -9.84
C GLY A 223 20.63 -1.96 -8.34
N LEU A 224 21.76 -1.62 -7.73
CA LEU A 224 21.86 -1.11 -6.35
C LEU A 224 22.29 0.35 -6.39
N SER A 225 21.64 1.20 -5.61
CA SER A 225 21.95 2.63 -5.53
C SER A 225 23.05 2.90 -4.52
N ASP A 226 23.96 3.83 -4.82
CA ASP A 226 24.94 4.35 -3.85
C ASP A 226 24.27 5.15 -2.72
N SER A 227 23.04 5.63 -2.93
CA SER A 227 22.26 6.31 -1.90
C SER A 227 20.75 6.08 -2.07
N CYS A 228 20.13 5.56 -1.02
CA CYS A 228 18.72 5.24 -0.99
C CYS A 228 18.05 5.99 0.19
N LEU A 229 16.98 6.71 -0.08
CA LEU A 229 16.10 7.24 0.97
C LEU A 229 14.92 6.28 1.14
N VAL A 230 14.74 5.80 2.36
CA VAL A 230 13.57 5.01 2.75
C VAL A 230 12.76 5.78 3.78
N GLU A 231 11.55 6.12 3.39
CA GLU A 231 10.54 6.69 4.27
C GLU A 231 9.61 5.57 4.74
N TRP A 232 9.31 5.50 6.03
CA TRP A 232 8.49 4.41 6.58
C TRP A 232 7.43 4.87 7.58
N GLN A 233 6.30 4.16 7.58
CA GLN A 233 5.24 4.34 8.57
C GLN A 233 4.70 2.98 9.01
N SER A 234 4.54 2.82 10.32
CA SER A 234 3.95 1.63 10.93
C SER A 234 2.43 1.79 11.08
N VAL A 235 1.71 0.70 10.81
CA VAL A 235 0.27 0.55 11.03
C VAL A 235 0.04 -0.74 11.82
N PRO A 236 -0.31 -0.65 13.12
CA PRO A 236 -0.53 -1.85 13.94
C PRO A 236 -1.80 -2.58 13.51
N TRP A 237 -1.86 -3.90 13.68
CA TRP A 237 -3.08 -4.68 13.38
C TRP A 237 -4.28 -4.26 14.22
N SER A 238 -4.04 -3.71 15.41
CA SER A 238 -5.09 -3.17 16.28
C SER A 238 -5.71 -1.86 15.77
N ALA A 239 -5.17 -1.24 14.72
CA ALA A 239 -5.73 -0.03 14.12
C ALA A 239 -7.05 -0.34 13.38
N GLU A 240 -8.16 0.17 13.92
CA GLU A 240 -9.51 -0.04 13.40
C GLU A 240 -10.40 1.17 13.63
N GLY A 241 -11.46 1.30 12.81
CA GLY A 241 -12.52 2.28 13.00
C GLY A 241 -12.47 3.48 12.05
N PRO A 242 -13.53 4.31 12.06
CA PRO A 242 -13.60 5.54 11.25
C PRO A 242 -12.53 6.53 11.71
N GLY A 243 -11.86 7.20 10.78
CA GLY A 243 -10.83 8.19 11.14
C GLY A 243 -9.43 7.61 11.38
N VAL A 244 -9.27 6.28 11.30
CA VAL A 244 -8.02 5.59 11.62
C VAL A 244 -7.38 5.03 10.35
N LEU A 245 -6.06 5.15 10.26
CA LEU A 245 -5.28 4.50 9.21
C LEU A 245 -5.18 2.99 9.53
N THR A 246 -6.08 2.19 8.98
CA THR A 246 -6.06 0.73 9.11
C THR A 246 -5.07 0.10 8.12
N VAL A 247 -4.71 -1.18 8.32
CA VAL A 247 -3.85 -1.92 7.39
C VAL A 247 -4.44 -1.95 5.98
N ALA A 248 -5.75 -2.22 5.86
CA ALA A 248 -6.41 -2.24 4.56
C ALA A 248 -6.40 -0.85 3.91
N MET A 249 -6.65 0.23 4.67
CA MET A 249 -6.56 1.60 4.16
C MET A 249 -5.15 1.93 3.68
N ALA A 250 -4.13 1.58 4.46
CA ALA A 250 -2.73 1.83 4.12
C ALA A 250 -2.33 1.13 2.82
N LEU A 251 -2.64 -0.17 2.68
CA LEU A 251 -2.33 -0.94 1.48
C LEU A 251 -3.12 -0.46 0.26
N PHE A 252 -4.40 -0.08 0.46
CA PHE A 252 -5.21 0.55 -0.59
C PHE A 252 -4.55 1.84 -1.08
N CYS A 253 -4.21 2.76 -0.19
CA CYS A 253 -3.58 4.04 -0.58
C CYS A 253 -2.21 3.85 -1.21
N LEU A 254 -1.40 2.92 -0.71
CA LEU A 254 -0.12 2.54 -1.31
C LEU A 254 -0.31 2.05 -2.75
N THR A 255 -1.36 1.25 -2.98
CA THR A 255 -1.75 0.80 -4.32
C THR A 255 -2.18 1.99 -5.18
N MET A 256 -3.06 2.88 -4.70
CA MET A 256 -3.52 4.04 -5.49
C MET A 256 -2.37 4.95 -5.91
N MET A 257 -1.36 5.15 -5.05
CA MET A 257 -0.16 5.91 -5.40
C MET A 257 0.69 5.21 -6.47
N SER A 258 0.78 3.88 -6.43
CA SER A 258 1.52 3.10 -7.44
C SER A 258 0.85 3.08 -8.81
N LEU A 259 -0.46 3.38 -8.90
CA LEU A 259 -1.18 3.51 -10.17
C LEU A 259 -0.83 4.79 -10.94
N HIS A 260 -0.30 5.80 -10.24
CA HIS A 260 0.00 7.08 -10.84
C HIS A 260 1.35 7.01 -11.59
N PRO A 261 1.41 7.24 -12.91
CA PRO A 261 2.63 7.02 -13.71
C PRO A 261 3.88 7.75 -13.20
N GLN A 262 3.73 9.00 -12.74
CA GLN A 262 4.84 9.81 -12.19
C GLN A 262 5.27 9.39 -10.76
N HIS A 263 4.47 8.56 -10.08
CA HIS A 263 4.70 8.13 -8.70
C HIS A 263 5.06 6.65 -8.59
N GLN A 264 4.73 5.84 -9.61
CA GLN A 264 5.05 4.42 -9.66
C GLN A 264 6.56 4.19 -9.58
N SER A 265 7.31 4.84 -10.46
CA SER A 265 8.75 4.64 -10.60
C SER A 265 9.52 5.23 -9.42
N VAL A 266 10.62 4.55 -9.07
CA VAL A 266 11.64 5.09 -8.17
C VAL A 266 12.15 6.41 -8.75
N CYS A 267 12.31 7.40 -7.88
CA CYS A 267 12.88 8.71 -8.20
C CYS A 267 14.15 8.94 -7.39
N PRO A 268 14.99 9.93 -7.76
CA PRO A 268 16.13 10.31 -6.94
C PRO A 268 15.74 10.65 -5.49
N PRO A 269 16.62 10.43 -4.50
CA PRO A 269 16.40 10.85 -3.11
C PRO A 269 16.01 12.33 -3.03
N GLY A 270 14.97 12.64 -2.24
CA GLY A 270 14.45 14.01 -2.08
C GLY A 270 13.56 14.52 -3.24
N ALA A 271 13.44 13.79 -4.35
CA ALA A 271 12.59 14.21 -5.47
C ALA A 271 11.10 13.84 -5.26
N ALA A 272 10.78 12.96 -4.31
CA ALA A 272 9.40 12.61 -4.00
C ALA A 272 8.70 13.80 -3.32
N ARG A 273 7.57 14.23 -3.88
CA ARG A 273 6.73 15.28 -3.29
C ARG A 273 6.09 14.78 -1.98
N PRO A 274 5.84 15.68 -1.01
CA PRO A 274 5.09 15.32 0.19
C PRO A 274 3.64 14.96 -0.19
N LEU A 275 3.03 14.04 0.56
CA LEU A 275 1.70 13.55 0.27
C LEU A 275 0.61 14.61 0.41
N ASN A 276 0.84 15.67 1.18
CA ASN A 276 -0.08 16.79 1.34
C ASN A 276 0.09 17.88 0.26
N PHE A 277 0.69 17.56 -0.89
CA PHE A 277 0.99 18.50 -1.96
C PHE A 277 -0.17 18.70 -2.96
N TRP A 278 -0.41 19.97 -3.32
CA TRP A 278 -1.47 20.41 -4.23
C TRP A 278 -0.92 21.31 -5.34
N TRP A 279 -1.44 21.11 -6.54
CA TRP A 279 -1.25 22.01 -7.66
C TRP A 279 -2.23 23.17 -7.57
N ARG A 280 -1.74 24.40 -7.77
CA ARG A 280 -2.56 25.60 -7.93
C ARG A 280 -2.67 25.95 -9.41
N SER A 281 -3.88 25.96 -9.95
CA SER A 281 -4.15 26.50 -11.28
C SER A 281 -4.58 27.96 -11.14
N GLN A 282 -3.83 28.86 -11.77
CA GLN A 282 -4.16 30.27 -11.82
C GLN A 282 -4.99 30.55 -13.07
N SER A 283 -6.17 31.14 -12.88
CA SER A 283 -6.95 31.72 -13.96
C SER A 283 -6.96 33.24 -13.79
N PRO A 284 -6.68 34.04 -14.83
CA PRO A 284 -6.74 35.50 -14.72
C PRO A 284 -8.15 36.04 -14.44
N VAL A 285 -9.19 35.20 -14.58
CA VAL A 285 -10.60 35.61 -14.49
C VAL A 285 -11.33 34.90 -13.34
N ARG A 286 -10.76 33.84 -12.76
CA ARG A 286 -11.42 33.02 -11.71
C ARG A 286 -10.53 32.87 -10.49
N ALA A 287 -11.17 32.61 -9.35
CA ALA A 287 -10.47 32.20 -8.14
C ALA A 287 -9.57 30.98 -8.43
N PRO A 288 -8.40 30.88 -7.76
CA PRO A 288 -7.50 29.76 -7.97
C PRO A 288 -8.18 28.43 -7.64
N THR A 289 -7.97 27.44 -8.49
CA THR A 289 -8.39 26.05 -8.22
C THR A 289 -7.21 25.24 -7.75
N TYR A 290 -7.47 24.25 -6.89
CA TYR A 290 -6.44 23.37 -6.34
C TYR A 290 -6.74 21.92 -6.68
N ALA A 291 -5.76 21.20 -7.20
CA ALA A 291 -5.85 19.78 -7.52
C ALA A 291 -4.79 18.99 -6.76
N HIS A 292 -5.19 17.91 -6.10
CA HIS A 292 -4.26 17.08 -5.36
C HIS A 292 -3.35 16.29 -6.32
N HIS A 293 -2.04 16.27 -6.10
CA HIS A 293 -1.12 15.65 -7.07
C HIS A 293 -1.26 14.12 -7.23
N LEU A 294 -1.74 13.40 -6.21
CA LEU A 294 -1.89 11.94 -6.29
C LEU A 294 -3.15 11.46 -7.02
N SER A 295 -4.20 12.27 -7.04
CA SER A 295 -5.54 11.86 -7.50
C SER A 295 -6.14 12.80 -8.54
N LEU A 296 -5.52 13.97 -8.71
CA LEU A 296 -6.03 15.13 -9.45
C LEU A 296 -7.43 15.57 -8.99
N GLN A 297 -7.82 15.19 -7.77
CA GLN A 297 -9.08 15.63 -7.18
C GLN A 297 -9.00 17.13 -6.89
N GLU A 298 -10.02 17.87 -7.32
CA GLU A 298 -10.17 19.28 -6.99
C GLU A 298 -10.82 19.50 -5.62
N SER A 299 -10.29 20.45 -4.84
CA SER A 299 -10.90 20.83 -3.57
C SER A 299 -10.44 22.21 -3.09
N HIS A 300 -11.00 22.66 -1.96
CA HIS A 300 -10.42 23.75 -1.20
C HIS A 300 -9.07 23.33 -0.63
N LEU A 301 -8.12 24.26 -0.60
CA LEU A 301 -6.79 24.01 -0.07
C LEU A 301 -6.84 23.67 1.42
N PRO A 302 -6.39 22.49 1.85
CA PRO A 302 -6.33 22.13 3.27
C PRO A 302 -5.31 22.99 4.03
N ALA A 303 -5.54 23.17 5.34
CA ALA A 303 -4.57 23.84 6.19
C ALA A 303 -3.23 23.08 6.21
N GLY A 304 -2.11 23.81 6.10
CA GLY A 304 -0.76 23.23 6.09
C GLY A 304 -0.37 22.49 4.81
N ALA A 305 -1.19 22.55 3.76
CA ALA A 305 -0.88 21.93 2.46
C ALA A 305 0.32 22.60 1.79
N ALA A 306 1.20 21.77 1.20
CA ALA A 306 2.25 22.26 0.31
C ALA A 306 1.65 22.62 -1.05
N VAL A 307 2.04 23.75 -1.63
CA VAL A 307 1.46 24.26 -2.89
C VAL A 307 2.53 24.76 -3.84
N GLU A 308 2.39 24.38 -5.10
CA GLU A 308 3.10 25.02 -6.22
C GLU A 308 2.12 25.38 -7.35
N ASP A 309 2.49 26.38 -8.14
CA ASP A 309 1.76 26.71 -9.36
C ASP A 309 1.92 25.62 -10.41
N TRP A 310 0.80 25.24 -11.04
CA TRP A 310 0.82 24.30 -12.14
C TRP A 310 1.67 24.85 -13.29
N ARG A 311 2.74 24.14 -13.62
CA ARG A 311 3.52 24.37 -14.83
C ARG A 311 3.19 23.24 -15.80
N PRO A 312 2.61 23.52 -16.97
CA PRO A 312 2.46 22.52 -18.01
C PRO A 312 3.86 21.95 -18.33
N ILE A 313 4.01 20.63 -18.20
CA ILE A 313 5.18 19.89 -18.69
C ILE A 313 4.90 19.46 -20.12
#